data_AF-A0A937M7Q2-F1
#
_entry.id   AF-A0A937M7Q2-F1
#
_cell.length_a   1.000
_cell.length_b   1.000
_cell.length_c   1.000
_cell.angle_alpha   90.00
_cell.angle_beta   90.00
_cell.angle_gamma   90.00
#
_symmetry.space_group_name_H-M   'P 1'
#
loop_
_entity.id
_entity.type
_entity.pdbx_description
1 polymer ?
#
loop_
_entity_poly.entity_id
_entity_poly.type
_entity_poly.pdbx_seq_one_letter_code
_entity_poly.pdbx_strand_id
1 'polypeptide(L)'
;ADILDELGINDNNEEGSGEPAVPNKALAISGAKRVSRVLGVIENHGSLFESIKAECELPFQDLHRQLIELEAEGLIHQQGGRYFRTN
;
A
#
# COMPACT_ATOMS: atom_id res chain seq x y z
N ALA A 1 -30.58 31.63 -17.71
CA ALA A 1 -29.55 31.36 -16.70
C ALA A 1 -28.65 30.29 -17.30
N ASP A 2 -27.81 30.68 -18.25
CA ASP A 2 -26.50 31.33 -18.06
C ASP A 2 -25.44 30.36 -17.54
N ILE A 3 -24.58 29.96 -18.48
CA ILE A 3 -23.10 29.92 -18.39
C ILE A 3 -22.48 29.76 -17.00
N LEU A 4 -21.88 28.61 -16.76
CA LEU A 4 -20.74 28.43 -15.85
C LEU A 4 -19.58 28.04 -16.77
N ASP A 5 -18.91 29.01 -17.38
CA ASP A 5 -17.84 29.85 -16.82
C ASP A 5 -16.57 29.03 -16.51
N GLU A 6 -15.67 29.12 -17.48
CA GLU A 6 -14.29 28.70 -17.50
C GLU A 6 -13.48 29.55 -16.51
N LEU A 7 -12.90 28.93 -15.49
CA LEU A 7 -11.85 29.52 -14.65
C LEU A 7 -10.86 28.38 -14.40
N GLY A 8 -9.62 28.39 -14.87
CA GLY A 8 -8.68 29.49 -14.97
C GLY A 8 -7.39 28.94 -14.38
N ILE A 9 -6.61 28.23 -15.19
CA ILE A 9 -5.31 27.68 -14.80
C ILE A 9 -4.35 28.85 -14.68
N ASN A 10 -3.95 29.25 -13.47
CA ASN A 10 -2.65 29.89 -13.24
C ASN A 10 -2.33 30.05 -11.75
N ASP A 11 -1.45 29.20 -11.20
CA ASP A 11 -0.58 29.61 -10.10
C ASP A 11 0.83 29.12 -10.42
N ASN A 12 1.54 29.94 -11.21
CA ASN A 12 2.98 30.04 -11.15
C ASN A 12 3.35 30.55 -9.75
N ASN A 13 3.96 29.70 -8.94
CA ASN A 13 4.80 30.17 -7.84
C ASN A 13 6.25 29.86 -8.18
N GLU A 14 6.92 30.88 -8.70
CA GLU A 14 8.36 30.91 -8.86
C GLU A 14 9.06 30.98 -7.50
N GLU A 15 10.33 30.56 -7.53
CA GLU A 15 11.42 30.82 -6.59
C GLU A 15 11.59 29.92 -5.35
N GLY A 16 12.68 29.15 -5.39
CA GLY A 16 13.25 28.45 -4.23
C GLY A 16 14.36 27.47 -4.60
N SER A 17 15.52 28.00 -5.01
CA SER A 17 16.79 27.32 -5.33
C SER A 17 17.08 25.98 -4.64
N GLY A 18 17.53 25.00 -5.43
CA GLY A 18 18.33 23.88 -4.93
C GLY A 18 18.20 22.58 -5.72
N GLU A 19 18.75 22.49 -6.92
CA GLU A 19 19.26 21.20 -7.45
C GLU A 19 20.74 21.05 -7.06
N PRO A 20 21.31 19.83 -6.94
CA PRO A 20 20.78 18.55 -7.42
C PRO A 20 20.89 17.41 -6.38
N ALA A 21 19.86 16.57 -6.28
CA ALA A 21 20.00 15.21 -5.79
C ALA A 21 18.89 14.33 -6.37
N VAL A 22 19.03 13.96 -7.63
CA VAL A 22 18.55 12.64 -8.06
C VAL A 22 19.42 11.60 -7.36
N PRO A 23 18.80 10.59 -6.73
CA PRO A 23 18.43 9.45 -7.53
C PRO A 23 17.00 8.98 -7.30
N ASN A 24 16.28 8.84 -8.41
CA ASN A 24 15.17 7.91 -8.60
C ASN A 24 14.00 8.04 -7.62
N LYS A 25 13.24 9.14 -7.75
CA LYS A 25 11.82 9.10 -7.38
C LYS A 25 11.12 8.10 -8.29
N ALA A 26 10.83 6.95 -7.69
CA ALA A 26 9.74 6.04 -8.00
C ALA A 26 9.32 6.07 -9.47
N LEU A 27 9.96 5.20 -10.25
CA LEU A 27 9.41 4.72 -11.50
C LEU A 27 7.95 4.33 -11.22
N ALA A 28 7.02 5.11 -11.76
CA ALA A 28 5.61 4.79 -11.75
C ALA A 28 5.45 3.48 -12.53
N ILE A 29 5.50 2.35 -11.82
CA ILE A 29 5.13 1.06 -12.38
C ILE A 29 3.60 1.04 -12.44
N SER A 30 3.08 1.68 -13.48
CA SER A 30 1.71 1.52 -13.93
C SER A 30 1.54 0.04 -14.28
N GLY A 31 1.01 -0.74 -13.33
CA GLY A 31 0.96 -2.21 -13.39
C GLY A 31 1.29 -2.93 -12.07
N ALA A 32 1.72 -2.22 -11.02
CA ALA A 32 1.88 -2.83 -9.70
C ALA A 32 0.51 -3.23 -9.15
N LYS A 33 0.17 -4.52 -9.21
CA LYS A 33 -0.87 -5.15 -8.38
C LYS A 33 -0.71 -4.53 -6.99
N ARG A 34 -1.69 -3.78 -6.51
CA ARG A 34 -1.63 -3.04 -5.25
C ARG A 34 -1.36 -4.07 -4.15
N VAL A 35 -0.08 -4.31 -3.85
CA VAL A 35 0.34 -5.34 -2.91
C VAL A 35 -0.26 -4.92 -1.58
N SER A 36 -1.12 -5.77 -1.02
CA SER A 36 -1.78 -5.45 0.25
C SER A 36 -0.71 -5.10 1.29
N ARG A 37 -0.93 -4.01 2.05
CA ARG A 37 -0.05 -3.61 3.17
C ARG A 37 0.14 -4.79 4.14
N VAL A 38 -0.91 -5.58 4.34
CA VAL A 38 -0.90 -6.80 5.17
C VAL A 38 0.11 -7.82 4.64
N LEU A 39 0.15 -8.05 3.32
CA LEU A 39 1.11 -8.96 2.70
C LEU A 39 2.55 -8.47 2.86
N GLY A 40 2.76 -7.14 2.86
CA GLY A 40 4.08 -6.52 3.07
C GLY A 40 4.64 -6.75 4.47
N VAL A 41 3.77 -6.87 5.48
CA VAL A 41 4.13 -7.06 6.90
C VAL A 41 4.41 -8.52 7.23
N ILE A 42 3.85 -9.48 6.48
CA ILE A 42 4.08 -10.89 6.74
C ILE A 42 5.51 -11.26 6.33
N GLU A 43 6.28 -11.74 7.31
CA GLU A 43 7.67 -12.15 7.14
C GLU A 43 7.77 -13.57 6.58
N ASN A 44 8.87 -13.88 5.90
CA ASN A 44 9.09 -15.20 5.29
C ASN A 44 9.14 -16.34 6.31
N HIS A 45 9.54 -16.05 7.56
CA HIS A 45 9.60 -17.03 8.64
C HIS A 45 8.28 -17.15 9.43
N GLY A 46 7.25 -16.44 8.99
CA GLY A 46 5.89 -16.53 9.51
C GLY A 46 5.59 -15.52 10.62
N SER A 47 4.50 -14.78 10.45
CA SER A 47 4.06 -13.73 11.38
C SER A 47 2.77 -14.13 12.11
N LEU A 48 2.65 -13.74 13.38
CA LEU A 48 1.44 -13.93 14.17
C LEU A 48 0.39 -12.88 13.81
N PHE A 49 -0.89 -13.22 13.98
CA PHE A 49 -2.00 -12.27 13.77
C PHE A 49 -1.81 -10.96 14.56
N GLU A 50 -1.47 -11.06 15.85
CA GLU A 50 -1.29 -9.89 16.72
C GLU A 50 -0.14 -8.99 16.26
N SER A 51 0.96 -9.56 15.75
CA SER A 51 2.08 -8.80 15.19
C SER A 51 1.66 -8.06 13.93
N ILE A 52 0.94 -8.73 13.03
CA ILE A 52 0.45 -8.11 11.79
C ILE A 52 -0.54 -6.99 12.12
N LYS A 53 -1.41 -7.19 13.12
CA LYS A 53 -2.37 -6.20 13.60
C LYS A 53 -1.70 -4.97 14.19
N ALA A 54 -0.65 -5.16 14.99
CA ALA A 54 0.12 -4.05 15.57
C ALA A 54 0.77 -3.18 14.48
N GLU A 55 1.32 -3.79 13.42
CA GLU A 55 2.00 -3.08 12.33
C GLU A 55 1.06 -2.43 11.31
N CYS A 56 -0.11 -3.05 11.07
CA CYS A 56 -1.07 -2.55 10.09
C CYS A 56 -2.05 -1.52 10.68
N GLU A 57 -2.21 -1.50 12.01
CA GLU A 57 -3.19 -0.66 12.74
C GLU A 57 -4.62 -0.79 12.19
N LEU A 58 -4.96 -1.97 11.66
CA LEU A 58 -6.25 -2.26 11.06
C LEU A 58 -7.25 -2.76 12.12
N PRO A 59 -8.56 -2.49 11.95
CA PRO A 59 -9.60 -3.16 12.70
C PRO A 59 -9.48 -4.68 12.54
N PHE A 60 -9.80 -5.42 13.60
CA PHE A 60 -9.70 -6.88 13.61
C PHE A 60 -10.40 -7.52 12.40
N GLN A 61 -11.63 -7.09 12.11
CA GLN A 61 -12.45 -7.66 11.02
C GLN A 61 -11.85 -7.37 9.64
N ASP A 62 -11.33 -6.17 9.41
CA ASP A 62 -10.71 -5.81 8.13
C ASP A 62 -9.39 -6.53 7.92
N LEU A 63 -8.57 -6.68 8.97
CA LEU A 63 -7.36 -7.48 8.90
C LEU A 63 -7.68 -8.95 8.61
N HIS A 64 -8.65 -9.51 9.32
CA HIS A 64 -9.05 -10.90 9.12
C HIS A 64 -9.58 -11.13 7.70
N ARG A 65 -10.42 -10.23 7.17
CA ARG A 65 -10.89 -10.28 5.78
C ARG A 65 -9.73 -10.27 4.80
N GLN A 66 -8.77 -9.35 4.97
CA GLN A 66 -7.61 -9.27 4.08
C GLN A 66 -6.72 -10.52 4.14
N LEU A 67 -6.54 -11.12 5.31
CA LEU A 67 -5.77 -12.36 5.44
C LEU A 67 -6.46 -13.53 4.71
N ILE A 68 -7.79 -13.62 4.80
CA ILE A 68 -8.58 -14.62 4.05
C ILE A 68 -8.44 -14.39 2.53
N GLU A 69 -8.55 -13.13 2.07
CA GLU A 69 -8.38 -12.79 0.65
C GLU A 69 -6.99 -13.18 0.14
N LEU A 70 -5.94 -12.84 0.89
CA LEU A 70 -4.56 -13.19 0.55
C LEU A 70 -4.33 -14.71 0.52
N GLU A 71 -4.95 -15.46 1.42
CA GLU A 71 -4.87 -16.92 1.44
C GLU A 71 -5.63 -17.54 0.27
N ALA A 72 -6.82 -17.02 -0.06
CA ALA A 72 -7.60 -17.44 -1.23
C ALA A 72 -6.90 -17.12 -2.56
N GLU A 73 -6.13 -16.03 -2.62
CA GLU A 73 -5.26 -15.70 -3.75
C GLU A 73 -3.98 -16.56 -3.80
N GLY A 74 -3.75 -17.41 -2.80
CA GLY A 74 -2.56 -18.25 -2.71
C GLY A 74 -1.28 -17.48 -2.40
N LEU A 75 -1.38 -16.23 -1.92
CA LEU A 75 -0.23 -15.36 -1.62
C LEU A 75 0.34 -15.64 -0.22
N ILE A 76 -0.48 -16.18 0.67
CA ILE A 76 -0.09 -16.62 2.00
C ILE A 76 -0.73 -17.98 2.32
N HIS A 77 -0.25 -18.62 3.38
CA HIS A 77 -0.92 -19.76 3.98
C HIS A 77 -0.79 -19.69 5.50
N GLN A 78 -1.79 -20.22 6.21
CA GLN A 78 -1.73 -20.34 7.67
C GLN A 78 -1.22 -21.71 8.11
N GLN A 79 -0.22 -21.75 8.99
CA GLN A 79 0.25 -22.98 9.63
C GLN A 79 0.61 -22.72 11.09
N GLY A 80 0.11 -23.54 12.01
CA GLY A 80 0.45 -23.43 13.45
C GLY A 80 0.13 -22.06 14.06
N GLY A 81 -0.92 -21.38 13.59
CA GLY A 81 -1.32 -20.05 14.06
C GLY A 81 -0.50 -18.88 13.52
N ARG A 82 0.44 -19.13 12.60
CA ARG A 82 1.25 -18.13 11.89
C ARG A 82 0.85 -18.06 10.43
N TYR A 83 1.01 -16.89 9.82
CA TYR A 83 0.82 -16.66 8.39
C TYR A 83 2.18 -16.58 7.72
N PHE A 84 2.35 -17.31 6.63
CA PHE A 84 3.59 -17.38 5.86
C PHE A 84 3.32 -16.92 4.43
N ARG A 85 4.28 -16.25 3.80
CA ARG A 85 4.20 -15.95 2.36
C ARG A 85 4.39 -17.21 1.55
N THR A 86 3.59 -17.36 0.52
CA THR A 86 3.78 -18.38 -0.51
C THR A 86 4.65 -17.72 -1.59
N ASN A 87 5.93 -18.06 -1.59
CA ASN A 87 6.93 -17.51 -2.54
C ASN A 87 6.68 -17.98 -3.98
#